data_AF-A0A1B6IC62-F1
#
_entry.id   AF-A0A1B6IC62-F1
#
_cell.length_a   1.000
_cell.length_b   1.000
_cell.length_c   1.000
_cell.angle_alpha   90.00
_cell.angle_beta   90.00
_cell.angle_gamma   90.00
#
_symmetry.space_group_name_H-M   'P 1'
#
loop_
_entity.id
_entity.type
_entity.pdbx_description
1 polymer ?
#
loop_
_entity_poly.entity_id
_entity_poly.type
_entity_poly.pdbx_seq_one_letter_code
_entity_poly.pdbx_strand_id
1 'polypeptide(L)'
;FLVMDRYTQNSMIKEQKIKDEIQSADEDKEISMPSFTPRGDGSWSHLYRLKAVVVHSGTVKSGHFVTYRRGPLNSSSRHRSDRWYFTSDEVVKETTLLEVCQAAAYMLFYERSAVSAT
;
A
#
# COMPACT_ATOMS: atom_id res chain seq x y z
N PHE A 1 5.11 7.29 -3.21
CA PHE A 1 5.48 6.14 -2.36
C PHE A 1 4.67 6.23 -1.08
N LEU A 2 4.32 5.10 -0.48
CA LEU A 2 3.51 5.02 0.72
C LEU A 2 4.39 4.53 1.87
N VAL A 3 4.48 5.30 2.94
CA VAL A 3 5.10 4.84 4.18
C VAL A 3 4.06 4.01 4.91
N MET A 4 4.42 2.82 5.38
CA MET A 4 3.53 1.99 6.18
C MET A 4 4.26 1.44 7.39
N ASP A 5 3.62 1.50 8.54
CA ASP A 5 4.13 0.87 9.74
C ASP A 5 4.08 -0.64 9.62
N ARG A 6 4.99 -1.30 10.34
CA ARG A 6 5.05 -2.75 10.39
C ARG A 6 3.89 -3.27 11.24
N TYR A 7 2.75 -3.48 10.61
CA TYR A 7 1.63 -4.16 11.26
C TYR A 7 1.97 -5.64 11.42
N THR A 8 2.22 -6.08 12.65
CA THR A 8 2.29 -7.50 13.00
C THR A 8 1.33 -7.75 14.15
N GLN A 9 0.45 -8.74 14.02
CA GLN A 9 -0.49 -9.09 15.10
C GLN A 9 0.25 -9.36 16.42
N ASN A 10 1.43 -9.97 16.35
CA ASN A 10 2.28 -10.22 17.50
C ASN A 10 2.73 -8.93 18.22
N SER A 11 2.95 -7.82 17.49
CA SER A 11 3.31 -6.54 18.10
C SER A 11 2.13 -5.92 18.85
N MET A 12 0.92 -5.99 18.29
CA MET A 12 -0.27 -5.46 18.98
C MET A 12 -0.66 -6.29 20.19
N ILE A 13 -0.57 -7.64 20.11
CA ILE A 13 -0.80 -8.50 21.28
C ILE A 13 0.21 -8.18 22.38
N LYS A 14 1.47 -7.91 22.00
CA LYS A 14 2.51 -7.49 22.95
C LYS A 14 2.22 -6.11 23.55
N GLU A 15 1.81 -5.13 22.75
CA GLU A 15 1.44 -3.79 23.23
C GLU A 15 0.17 -3.80 24.08
N GLN A 16 -0.82 -4.62 23.73
CA GLN A 16 -2.02 -4.83 24.55
C GLN A 16 -1.64 -5.46 25.87
N LYS A 17 -0.82 -6.52 25.87
CA LYS A 17 -0.34 -7.14 27.11
C LYS A 17 0.44 -6.15 27.99
N ILE A 18 1.26 -5.28 27.40
CA ILE A 18 1.99 -4.23 28.12
C ILE A 18 1.03 -3.13 28.63
N LYS A 19 -0.01 -2.77 27.87
CA LYS A 19 -1.02 -1.79 28.28
C LYS A 19 -1.93 -2.33 29.39
N ASP A 20 -2.29 -3.60 29.32
CA ASP A 20 -3.07 -4.31 30.34
C ASP A 20 -2.27 -4.47 31.65
N GLU A 21 -0.95 -4.57 31.57
CA GLU A 21 -0.07 -4.54 32.76
C GLU A 21 0.09 -3.13 33.37
N ILE A 22 -0.22 -2.06 32.65
CA ILE A 22 0.12 -0.68 33.06
C ILE A 22 -1.11 0.19 33.40
N GLN A 23 -2.36 -0.20 33.10
CA GLN A 23 -3.49 0.70 33.36
C GLN A 23 -4.77 0.01 33.86
N SER A 24 -4.84 -0.19 35.18
CA SER A 24 -6.06 0.13 35.94
C SER A 24 -6.14 1.65 36.10
N ALA A 25 -7.27 2.23 35.70
CA ALA A 25 -7.73 3.62 35.85
C ALA A 25 -7.75 4.47 34.56
N ASP A 26 -9.00 4.84 34.26
CA ASP A 26 -9.55 5.92 33.46
C ASP A 26 -9.77 5.70 31.94
N GLU A 27 -11.06 5.58 31.64
CA GLU A 27 -11.71 5.57 30.34
C GLU A 27 -11.74 6.99 29.77
N ASP A 28 -11.09 7.18 28.62
CA ASP A 28 -11.40 8.12 27.53
C ASP A 28 -10.19 8.13 26.56
N LYS A 29 -10.00 7.04 25.81
CA LYS A 29 -8.94 6.95 24.79
C LYS A 29 -9.50 7.20 23.41
N GLU A 30 -9.37 8.46 22.97
CA GLU A 30 -9.37 8.83 21.56
C GLU A 30 -8.36 7.94 20.82
N ILE A 31 -8.81 7.21 19.80
CA ILE A 31 -7.96 6.33 19.00
C ILE A 31 -7.06 7.22 18.13
N SER A 32 -5.93 7.66 18.69
CA SER A 32 -4.88 8.36 17.97
C SER A 32 -4.41 7.47 16.81
N MET A 33 -4.52 7.99 15.59
CA MET A 33 -3.97 7.30 14.42
C MET A 33 -2.47 7.05 14.65
N PRO A 34 -1.94 5.88 14.26
CA PRO A 34 -0.51 5.62 14.34
C PRO A 34 0.23 6.73 13.60
N SER A 35 1.16 7.38 14.30
CA SER A 35 1.88 8.52 13.74
C SER A 35 2.89 8.02 12.71
N PHE A 36 2.75 8.50 11.48
CA PHE A 36 3.70 8.29 10.39
C PHE A 36 4.98 9.11 10.63
N THR A 37 5.64 8.96 11.79
CA THR A 37 6.89 9.65 12.06
C THR A 37 8.06 8.85 11.50
N PRO A 38 9.03 9.51 10.84
CA PRO A 38 10.26 8.85 10.46
C PRO A 38 10.99 8.37 11.72
N ARG A 39 11.84 7.35 11.58
CA ARG A 39 12.72 6.93 12.69
C ARG A 39 13.56 8.13 13.15
N GLY A 40 14.11 8.06 14.36
CA GLY A 40 14.94 9.13 14.93
C GLY A 40 16.16 9.55 14.09
N ASP A 41 16.48 8.80 13.02
CA ASP A 41 17.50 9.10 12.00
C ASP A 41 16.93 9.80 10.74
N GLY A 42 15.65 10.16 10.72
CA GLY A 42 14.96 10.71 9.54
C GLY A 42 14.66 9.69 8.44
N SER A 43 14.97 8.39 8.66
CA SER A 43 14.80 7.35 7.65
C SER A 43 13.41 6.71 7.68
N TRP A 44 12.83 6.57 6.49
CA TRP A 44 11.59 5.83 6.28
C TRP A 44 11.92 4.35 6.12
N SER A 45 11.92 3.59 7.22
CA SER A 45 12.30 2.17 7.21
C SER A 45 11.40 1.24 6.37
N HIS A 46 10.24 1.73 5.93
CA HIS A 46 9.22 0.94 5.24
C HIS A 46 8.56 1.75 4.13
N LEU A 47 9.36 2.09 3.11
CA LEU A 47 8.86 2.74 1.91
C LEU A 47 8.24 1.72 0.96
N TYR A 48 7.03 1.98 0.49
CA TYR A 48 6.33 1.11 -0.44
C TYR A 48 6.02 1.82 -1.76
N ARG A 49 6.16 1.08 -2.87
CA ARG A 49 5.86 1.55 -4.22
C ARG A 49 4.59 0.91 -4.73
N LEU A 50 3.69 1.72 -5.29
CA LEU A 50 2.45 1.23 -5.87
C LEU A 50 2.75 0.32 -7.06
N LYS A 51 2.23 -0.90 -7.05
CA LYS A 51 2.48 -1.95 -8.04
C LYS A 51 1.26 -2.22 -8.92
N ALA A 52 0.08 -2.23 -8.33
CA ALA A 52 -1.18 -2.38 -9.05
C ALA A 52 -2.35 -1.67 -8.35
N VAL A 53 -3.35 -1.28 -9.13
CA VAL A 53 -4.62 -0.69 -8.69
C VAL A 53 -5.74 -1.51 -9.31
N VAL A 54 -6.56 -2.12 -8.47
CA VAL A 54 -7.77 -2.82 -8.89
C VAL A 54 -8.93 -1.86 -8.75
N VAL A 55 -9.74 -1.77 -9.80
CA VAL A 55 -10.95 -0.97 -9.85
C VAL A 55 -12.12 -1.90 -10.02
N HIS A 56 -13.18 -1.63 -9.25
CA HIS A 56 -14.44 -2.34 -9.34
C HIS A 56 -15.49 -1.37 -9.89
N SER A 57 -16.09 -1.71 -11.03
CA SER A 57 -17.22 -0.98 -11.59
C SER A 57 -18.49 -1.81 -11.47
N GLY A 58 -19.48 -1.29 -10.76
CA GLY A 58 -20.77 -1.96 -10.57
C GLY A 58 -21.22 -2.00 -9.12
N THR A 59 -22.13 -2.92 -8.84
CA THR A 59 -22.75 -3.10 -7.52
C THR A 59 -22.00 -4.13 -6.68
N VAL A 60 -22.25 -4.15 -5.38
CA VAL A 60 -21.63 -5.12 -4.45
C VAL A 60 -21.87 -6.58 -4.85
N LYS A 61 -22.99 -6.89 -5.52
CA LYS A 61 -23.36 -8.27 -5.92
C LYS A 61 -22.95 -8.64 -7.34
N SER A 62 -22.64 -7.64 -8.16
CA SER A 62 -22.34 -7.82 -9.58
C SER A 62 -21.62 -6.59 -10.09
N GLY A 63 -20.49 -6.80 -10.73
CA GLY A 63 -19.68 -5.76 -11.33
C GLY A 63 -18.55 -6.36 -12.14
N HIS A 64 -17.68 -5.48 -12.63
CA HIS A 64 -16.52 -5.83 -13.42
C HIS A 64 -15.25 -5.35 -12.73
N PHE A 65 -14.21 -6.18 -12.78
CA PHE A 65 -12.92 -5.84 -12.22
C PHE A 65 -11.92 -5.58 -13.32
N VAL A 66 -11.31 -4.40 -13.26
CA VAL A 66 -10.19 -4.04 -14.13
C VAL A 66 -8.98 -3.72 -13.27
N THR A 67 -7.80 -4.01 -13.80
CA THR A 67 -6.56 -3.82 -13.05
C THR A 67 -5.59 -2.97 -13.85
N TYR A 68 -5.14 -1.89 -13.24
CA TYR A 68 -3.98 -1.15 -13.67
C TYR A 68 -2.75 -1.72 -12.98
N ARG A 69 -1.75 -2.16 -13.74
CA ARG A 69 -0.54 -2.77 -13.17
C ARG A 69 0.72 -2.25 -13.83
N ARG A 70 1.79 -2.17 -13.05
CA ARG A 70 3.13 -1.92 -13.60
C ARG A 70 3.61 -3.10 -14.45
N GLY A 71 4.43 -2.79 -15.44
CA GLY A 71 5.06 -3.77 -16.31
C GLY A 71 5.94 -4.80 -15.57
N PRO A 72 6.33 -5.87 -16.28
CA PRO A 72 7.25 -6.88 -15.78
C PRO A 72 8.57 -6.26 -15.32
N LEU A 73 9.06 -6.69 -14.15
CA LEU A 73 10.31 -6.18 -13.56
C LEU A 73 11.56 -6.72 -14.28
N ASN A 74 11.41 -7.84 -15.01
CA ASN A 74 12.51 -8.56 -15.69
C ASN A 74 12.91 -7.97 -17.05
N SER A 75 12.33 -6.84 -17.46
CA SER A 75 12.81 -6.18 -18.67
C SER A 75 14.12 -5.49 -18.35
N SER A 76 15.20 -5.92 -19.02
CA SER A 76 16.57 -5.39 -18.92
C SER A 76 16.67 -3.87 -19.13
N SER A 77 15.60 -3.25 -19.64
CA SER A 77 15.42 -1.81 -19.68
C SER A 77 14.74 -1.30 -18.41
N ARG A 78 15.50 -0.58 -17.58
CA ARG A 78 15.01 0.16 -16.39
C ARG A 78 13.77 1.00 -16.70
N HIS A 79 13.63 1.49 -17.93
CA HIS A 79 12.50 2.29 -18.43
C HIS A 79 11.20 1.50 -18.62
N ARG A 80 11.23 0.18 -18.81
CA ARG A 80 10.02 -0.64 -18.92
C ARG A 80 9.39 -0.98 -17.58
N SER A 81 10.14 -0.87 -16.48
CA SER A 81 9.65 -1.10 -15.11
C SER A 81 8.69 -0.02 -14.60
N ASP A 82 8.65 1.13 -15.28
CA ASP A 82 7.80 2.27 -14.94
C ASP A 82 6.56 2.42 -15.83
N ARG A 83 6.42 1.54 -16.84
CA ARG A 83 5.24 1.52 -17.71
C ARG A 83 4.04 0.92 -16.97
N TRP A 84 2.87 1.49 -17.26
CA TRP A 84 1.60 1.02 -16.72
C TRP A 84 0.77 0.36 -17.81
N TYR A 85 0.00 -0.64 -17.41
CA TYR A 85 -0.88 -1.39 -18.28
C TYR A 85 -2.25 -1.49 -17.64
N PHE A 86 -3.26 -1.14 -18.43
CA PHE A 86 -4.65 -1.44 -18.16
C PHE A 86 -4.93 -2.88 -18.61
N THR A 87 -5.56 -3.66 -17.73
CA THR A 87 -5.94 -5.05 -17.99
C THR A 87 -7.41 -5.24 -17.64
N SER A 88 -8.19 -5.66 -18.64
CA SER A 88 -9.60 -5.99 -18.53
C SER A 88 -9.84 -7.28 -19.29
N ASP A 89 -9.97 -8.38 -18.57
CA ASP A 89 -10.10 -9.74 -19.13
C ASP A 89 -9.03 -10.04 -20.20
N GLU A 90 -9.45 -10.19 -21.46
CA GLU A 90 -8.59 -10.49 -22.60
C GLU A 90 -7.83 -9.26 -23.14
N VAL A 91 -8.23 -8.06 -22.71
CA VAL A 91 -7.71 -6.80 -23.25
C VAL A 91 -6.60 -6.25 -22.36
N VAL A 92 -5.41 -6.11 -22.94
CA VAL A 92 -4.25 -5.46 -22.31
C VAL A 92 -3.83 -4.24 -23.12
N LYS A 93 -3.76 -3.07 -22.49
CA LYS A 93 -3.38 -1.80 -23.13
C LYS A 93 -2.35 -1.06 -22.28
N GLU A 94 -1.40 -0.39 -22.92
CA GLU A 94 -0.50 0.54 -22.22
C GLU A 94 -1.29 1.79 -21.79
N THR A 95 -1.00 2.31 -20.60
CA THR A 95 -1.68 3.46 -19.99
C THR A 95 -0.67 4.32 -19.23
N THR A 96 -1.10 5.50 -18.80
CA THR A 96 -0.28 6.47 -18.09
C THR A 96 -0.51 6.40 -16.59
N LEU A 97 0.51 6.76 -15.80
CA LEU A 97 0.36 6.86 -14.34
C LEU A 97 -0.76 7.84 -13.93
N LEU A 98 -1.01 8.89 -14.71
CA LEU A 98 -2.08 9.85 -14.42
C LEU A 98 -3.45 9.18 -14.39
N GLU A 99 -3.75 8.35 -15.39
CA GLU A 99 -5.00 7.59 -15.47
C GLU A 99 -5.13 6.63 -14.27
N VAL A 100 -4.03 5.94 -13.91
CA VAL A 100 -3.98 5.05 -12.75
C VAL A 100 -4.30 5.77 -11.45
N CYS A 101 -3.76 6.98 -11.26
CA CYS A 101 -3.97 7.78 -10.06
C CYS A 101 -5.39 8.37 -9.98
N GLN A 102 -6.05 8.58 -11.11
CA GLN A 102 -7.43 9.09 -11.18
C GLN A 102 -8.49 7.99 -11.05
N ALA A 103 -8.08 6.72 -11.12
CA ALA A 103 -8.99 5.59 -11.05
C ALA A 103 -9.64 5.45 -9.66
N ALA A 104 -10.92 5.07 -9.64
CA ALA A 104 -11.65 4.76 -8.40
C ALA A 104 -11.16 3.43 -7.80
N ALA A 105 -10.07 3.50 -7.05
CA ALA A 105 -9.39 2.32 -6.51
C ALA A 105 -10.28 1.56 -5.52
N TYR A 106 -10.51 0.29 -5.80
CA TYR A 106 -11.12 -0.67 -4.87
C TYR A 106 -10.05 -1.33 -3.99
N MET A 107 -8.93 -1.75 -4.59
CA MET A 107 -7.82 -2.39 -3.89
C MET A 107 -6.49 -1.95 -4.48
N LEU A 108 -5.50 -1.72 -3.61
CA LEU A 108 -4.16 -1.28 -4.01
C LEU A 108 -3.12 -2.31 -3.60
N PHE A 109 -2.23 -2.66 -4.52
CA PHE A 109 -1.08 -3.50 -4.25
C PHE A 109 0.18 -2.66 -4.23
N TYR A 110 0.96 -2.81 -3.17
CA TYR A 110 2.22 -2.13 -2.97
C TYR A 110 3.35 -3.15 -2.76
N GLU A 111 4.53 -2.85 -3.29
CA GLU A 111 5.75 -3.62 -3.03
C GLU A 111 6.69 -2.82 -2.13
N ARG A 112 7.44 -3.50 -1.25
CA ARG A 112 8.44 -2.81 -0.42
C ARG A 112 9.56 -2.31 -1.32
N SER A 113 9.77 -1.00 -1.33
CA SER A 113 10.94 -0.39 -1.94
C SER A 113 12.13 -0.70 -1.05
N ALA A 114 13.15 -1.38 -1.59
CA ALA A 114 14.44 -1.41 -0.92
C ALA A 114 14.94 0.04 -0.88
N VAL A 115 14.94 0.64 0.31
CA VAL A 115 15.72 1.86 0.55
C VAL A 115 17.16 1.39 0.46
N SER A 116 17.82 1.63 -0.67
CA SER A 116 19.28 1.58 -0.71
C SER A 116 19.75 2.66 0.25
N ALA A 117 20.27 2.26 1.39
CA ALA A 117 21.03 3.16 2.25
C ALA A 117 22.18 3.71 1.40
N THR A 118 22.03 4.94 0.94
CA THR A 118 23.12 5.77 0.42
C THR A 118 23.81 6.44 1.58
#